data_AF-A0A9N9VPH5-F1
#
_entry.id   AF-A0A9N9VPH5-F1
#
_cell.length_a   1.000
_cell.length_b   1.000
_cell.length_c   1.000
_cell.angle_alpha   90.00
_cell.angle_beta   90.00
_cell.angle_gamma   90.00
#
_symmetry.space_group_name_H-M   'P 1'
#
loop_
_entity.id
_entity.type
_entity.pdbx_description
1 polymer ?
#
loop_
_entity_poly.entity_id
_entity_poly.type
_entity_poly.pdbx_seq_one_letter_code
_entity_poly.pdbx_strand_id
1 'polypeptide(L)'
;MVNGVPTDGKFLSVKITTDGFALQPCNPSFVQARDAIIDADVALTGGENACEIWRAFAKRGLGASAVTGEPRVDSFDLPEGVC
;
A
#
# COMPACT_ATOMS: atom_id res chain seq x y z
N MET A 1 -6.94 -12.72 15.97
CA MET A 1 -5.74 -11.87 15.83
C MET A 1 -4.61 -12.56 16.58
N VAL A 2 -3.41 -12.60 16.01
CA VAL A 2 -2.20 -13.04 16.70
C VAL A 2 -1.27 -11.83 16.73
N ASN A 3 -0.84 -11.40 17.91
CA ASN A 3 -0.01 -10.21 18.10
C ASN A 3 -0.58 -8.93 17.45
N GLY A 4 -1.90 -8.75 17.47
CA GLY A 4 -2.58 -7.60 16.85
C GLY A 4 -2.78 -7.70 15.34
N VAL A 5 -2.24 -8.75 14.69
CA VAL A 5 -2.42 -9.01 13.26
C VAL A 5 -3.69 -9.87 13.05
N PRO A 6 -4.65 -9.44 12.21
CA PRO A 6 -5.77 -10.28 11.80
C PRO A 6 -5.29 -11.54 11.05
N THR A 7 -6.00 -12.65 11.23
CA THR A 7 -5.58 -13.96 10.69
C THR A 7 -6.14 -14.27 9.30
N ASP A 8 -6.94 -13.37 8.73
CA ASP A 8 -7.54 -13.51 7.41
C ASP A 8 -7.40 -12.21 6.61
N GLY A 9 -7.35 -12.32 5.28
CA GLY A 9 -7.13 -11.20 4.38
C GLY A 9 -8.23 -10.12 4.44
N LYS A 10 -9.47 -10.49 4.79
CA LYS A 10 -10.57 -9.52 4.88
C LYS A 10 -10.34 -8.54 6.03
N PHE A 11 -10.08 -9.04 7.24
CA PHE A 11 -9.81 -8.15 8.37
C PHE A 11 -8.41 -7.54 8.30
N LEU A 12 -7.43 -8.25 7.72
CA LEU A 12 -6.07 -7.73 7.55
C LEU A 12 -6.05 -6.51 6.61
N SER A 13 -6.70 -6.59 5.45
CA SER A 13 -6.77 -5.46 4.51
C SER A 13 -7.43 -4.23 5.12
N VAL A 14 -8.52 -4.39 5.88
CA VAL A 14 -9.17 -3.28 6.59
C VAL A 14 -8.23 -2.68 7.63
N LYS A 15 -7.51 -3.52 8.39
CA LYS A 15 -6.56 -3.09 9.42
C LYS A 15 -5.40 -2.29 8.82
N ILE A 16 -4.71 -2.85 7.81
CA ILE A 16 -3.59 -2.17 7.12
C ILE A 16 -4.06 -0.85 6.51
N THR A 17 -5.23 -0.83 5.87
CA THR A 17 -5.78 0.40 5.27
C THR A 17 -6.06 1.46 6.34
N THR A 18 -6.66 1.06 7.46
CA THR A 18 -6.96 1.97 8.58
C THR A 18 -5.69 2.53 9.21
N ASP A 19 -4.67 1.69 9.39
CA ASP A 19 -3.36 2.12 9.91
C ASP A 19 -2.67 3.08 8.91
N GLY A 20 -2.77 2.80 7.60
CA GLY A 20 -2.29 3.71 6.55
C GLY A 20 -2.94 5.11 6.60
N PHE A 21 -4.21 5.21 6.97
CA PHE A 21 -4.87 6.51 7.16
C PHE A 21 -4.28 7.33 8.30
N ALA A 22 -3.71 6.69 9.32
CA ALA A 22 -3.03 7.37 10.41
C ALA A 22 -1.60 7.79 10.03
N LEU A 23 -0.96 7.10 9.06
CA LEU A 23 0.42 7.36 8.63
C LEU A 23 0.53 8.38 7.50
N GLN A 24 -0.46 8.44 6.60
CA GLN A 24 -0.43 9.33 5.45
C GLN A 24 -0.37 10.83 5.87
N PRO A 25 0.23 11.71 5.04
CA PRO A 25 0.24 13.15 5.32
C PRO A 25 -1.17 13.77 5.25
N CYS A 26 -1.32 14.99 5.76
CA CYS A 26 -2.56 15.76 5.58
C CYS A 26 -2.82 16.05 4.10
N ASN A 27 -4.04 15.79 3.63
CA ASN A 27 -4.44 15.91 2.21
C ASN A 27 -3.51 15.15 1.25
N PRO A 28 -3.40 13.81 1.39
CA PRO A 28 -2.47 13.02 0.60
C PRO A 28 -2.93 12.90 -0.85
N SER A 29 -1.96 12.72 -1.74
CA SER A 29 -2.21 12.16 -3.07
C SER A 29 -2.47 10.66 -3.00
N PHE A 30 -2.96 10.06 -4.09
CA PHE A 30 -3.11 8.60 -4.16
C PHE A 30 -1.77 7.85 -4.04
N VAL A 31 -0.69 8.42 -4.59
CA VAL A 31 0.66 7.84 -4.44
C VAL A 31 1.08 7.84 -2.96
N GLN A 32 0.87 8.95 -2.26
CA GLN A 32 1.19 9.05 -0.83
C GLN A 32 0.32 8.13 0.04
N ALA A 33 -0.97 7.99 -0.28
CA ALA A 33 -1.87 7.09 0.43
C ALA A 33 -1.50 5.60 0.20
N ARG A 34 -1.11 5.23 -1.03
CA ARG A 34 -0.58 3.89 -1.34
C ARG A 34 0.67 3.60 -0.51
N ASP A 35 1.62 4.53 -0.49
CA ASP A 35 2.88 4.36 0.22
C ASP A 35 2.62 4.20 1.74
N ALA A 36 1.70 4.98 2.30
CA ALA A 36 1.29 4.83 3.69
C ALA A 36 0.63 3.47 4.01
N ILE A 37 -0.11 2.88 3.07
CA ILE A 37 -0.68 1.53 3.22
C ILE A 37 0.42 0.46 3.20
N ILE A 38 1.46 0.63 2.38
CA ILE A 38 2.62 -0.27 2.36
C ILE A 38 3.41 -0.13 3.66
N ASP A 39 3.67 1.09 4.12
CA ASP A 39 4.33 1.35 5.39
C ASP A 39 3.55 0.77 6.58
N ALA A 40 2.21 0.80 6.52
CA ALA A 40 1.36 0.17 7.51
C ALA A 40 1.52 -1.36 7.54
N ASP A 41 1.66 -2.01 6.39
CA ASP A 41 1.96 -3.46 6.33
C ASP A 41 3.36 -3.75 6.89
N VAL A 42 4.37 -2.94 6.56
CA VAL A 42 5.72 -3.06 7.13
C VAL A 42 5.68 -2.94 8.65
N ALA A 43 4.94 -1.98 9.19
CA ALA A 43 4.81 -1.79 10.63
C ALA A 43 4.02 -2.90 11.35
N LEU A 44 3.01 -3.48 10.69
CA LEU A 44 2.11 -4.46 11.30
C LEU A 44 2.62 -5.91 11.15
N THR A 45 3.13 -6.27 9.97
CA THR A 45 3.47 -7.65 9.59
C THR A 45 4.96 -7.83 9.28
N GLY A 46 5.72 -6.74 9.18
CA GLY A 46 7.09 -6.78 8.65
C GLY A 46 7.16 -6.75 7.12
N GLY A 47 6.04 -6.47 6.45
CA GLY A 47 5.99 -6.33 4.99
C GLY A 47 5.69 -7.64 4.25
N GLU A 48 5.11 -8.62 4.95
CA GLU A 48 4.82 -9.95 4.40
C GLU A 48 3.85 -9.93 3.22
N ASN A 49 3.08 -8.84 3.05
CA ASN A 49 2.05 -8.71 2.01
C ASN A 49 2.44 -7.70 0.91
N ALA A 50 3.70 -7.27 0.88
CA ALA A 50 4.16 -6.24 -0.05
C ALA A 50 3.88 -6.60 -1.51
N CYS A 51 4.10 -7.86 -1.91
CA CYS A 51 3.84 -8.32 -3.28
C CYS A 51 2.36 -8.16 -3.68
N GLU A 52 1.45 -8.56 -2.80
CA GLU A 52 0.00 -8.54 -3.01
C GLU A 52 -0.53 -7.11 -3.07
N ILE A 53 -0.07 -6.26 -2.15
CA ILE A 53 -0.44 -4.84 -2.07
C ILE A 53 0.03 -4.12 -3.34
N TRP A 54 1.30 -4.28 -3.73
CA TRP A 54 1.83 -3.67 -4.95
C TRP A 54 1.10 -4.15 -6.20
N ARG A 55 0.82 -5.45 -6.34
CA ARG A 55 0.04 -5.99 -7.46
C ARG A 55 -1.35 -5.38 -7.55
N ALA A 56 -2.02 -5.17 -6.42
CA ALA A 56 -3.37 -4.60 -6.40
C ALA A 56 -3.38 -3.16 -6.94
N PHE A 57 -2.41 -2.33 -6.52
CA PHE A 57 -2.27 -0.95 -6.97
C PHE A 57 -1.75 -0.83 -8.40
N ALA A 58 -0.69 -1.56 -8.73
CA ALA A 58 -0.09 -1.57 -10.06
C ALA A 58 -1.09 -2.02 -11.13
N LYS A 59 -1.97 -2.99 -10.84
CA LYS A 59 -3.05 -3.42 -11.74
C LYS A 59 -3.99 -2.28 -12.19
N ARG A 60 -4.02 -1.16 -11.46
CA ARG A 60 -4.91 -0.01 -11.70
C ARG A 60 -4.16 1.30 -11.94
N GLY A 61 -2.91 1.24 -12.40
CA GLY A 61 -2.15 2.44 -12.78
C GLY A 61 -1.44 3.13 -11.63
N LEU A 62 -1.40 2.53 -10.43
CA LEU A 62 -0.76 3.11 -9.25
C LEU A 62 0.52 2.34 -8.82
N GLY A 63 1.24 1.77 -9.79
CA GLY A 63 2.50 1.04 -9.64
C GLY A 63 3.68 1.91 -9.22
N ALA A 64 4.85 1.30 -9.07
CA ALA A 64 6.04 1.94 -8.47
C ALA A 64 6.37 3.31 -9.08
N SER A 65 6.32 3.42 -10.41
CA SER A 65 6.66 4.65 -11.14
C SER A 65 5.49 5.63 -11.34
N ALA A 66 4.35 5.44 -10.65
CA ALA A 66 3.20 6.33 -10.80
C ALA A 66 3.50 7.73 -10.25
N VAL A 67 3.09 8.77 -10.98
CA VAL A 67 3.34 10.18 -10.62
C VAL A 67 2.03 10.90 -10.37
N THR A 68 1.98 11.63 -9.25
CA THR A 68 0.93 12.61 -8.96
C THR A 68 1.34 13.98 -9.49
N GLY A 69 0.38 14.76 -10.00
CA GLY A 69 0.62 16.13 -10.47
C GLY A 69 -0.10 16.44 -11.78
N GLU A 70 0.40 17.45 -12.50
CA GLU A 70 -0.07 17.80 -13.85
C GLU A 70 1.13 17.67 -14.81
N PRO A 71 1.21 16.62 -15.65
CA PRO A 71 0.24 15.52 -15.78
C PRO A 71 0.39 14.45 -14.68
N ARG A 72 -0.71 13.72 -14.42
CA ARG A 72 -0.67 12.44 -13.71
C ARG A 72 -0.15 11.37 -14.67
N VAL A 73 0.70 10.48 -14.18
CA VAL A 73 1.26 9.38 -14.97
C VAL A 73 0.94 8.08 -14.28
N ASP A 74 0.16 7.24 -14.97
CA ASP A 74 -0.14 5.90 -14.49
C ASP A 74 1.10 5.00 -14.62
N SER A 75 1.27 4.08 -13.68
CA SER A 75 2.25 3.01 -13.79
C SER A 75 1.68 1.65 -13.41
N PHE A 76 2.16 0.61 -14.07
CA PHE A 76 1.74 -0.78 -13.86
C PHE A 76 2.90 -1.68 -13.42
N ASP A 77 4.05 -1.08 -13.14
CA ASP A 77 5.25 -1.76 -12.68
C ASP A 77 5.19 -2.13 -11.18
N LEU A 78 5.94 -3.16 -10.82
CA LEU A 78 6.21 -3.57 -9.44
C LEU A 78 7.65 -3.17 -9.11
N PRO A 79 7.96 -2.76 -7.86
CA PRO A 79 9.33 -2.62 -7.42
C PRO A 79 10.12 -3.92 -7.58
N GLU A 80 11.42 -3.81 -7.88
CA GLU A 80 12.29 -4.97 -7.99
C GLU A 80 12.37 -5.75 -6.66
N GLY A 81 12.27 -7.09 -6.74
CA GLY A 81 12.44 -7.98 -5.59
C GLY A 81 11.32 -7.94 -4.56
N VAL A 82 10.22 -7.21 -4.81
CA VAL A 82 9.02 -7.23 -3.95
C VAL A 82 8.17 -8.47 -4.15
N CYS A 83 8.31 -9.06 -5.34
CA CYS A 83 7.83 -10.36 -5.81
C CYS A 83 9.01 -10.97 -6.60
#